data_AF-A0A2V6YXN1-F1
#
_entry.id   AF-A0A2V6YXN1-F1
#
_cell.length_a   1.000
_cell.length_b   1.000
_cell.length_c   1.000
_cell.angle_alpha   90.00
_cell.angle_beta   90.00
_cell.angle_gamma   90.00
#
_symmetry.space_group_name_H-M   'P 1'
#
loop_
_entity.id
_entity.type
_entity.pdbx_description
1 polymer ?
#
loop_
_entity_poly.entity_id
_entity_poly.type
_entity_poly.pdbx_seq_one_letter_code
_entity_poly.pdbx_strand_id
1 'polypeptide(L)'
;MAARRHRRGERGRRPHLEPRDGHRRHRRPHRPLRVRLRRQHPHEPLRLEHAQPLRADGRGRGHPVAAVRQRDPRLRPESQPLGDLSVRVPAQRHVRRGGAALSGLRPRRGRPALRRLGRLQDDEGHRRGPPRLRGAALGQGLTVAAPYAFAVIPARGGSKGLPGKNLRLLGSLSLIAHAVASCREAKRLRRFVVSTDSEKIADAARAAGAEVPFIRPAELATDEAGMVPVLQHAVRWLEGTTGVRPDLVVTIQPTSPFRVGADIDETIAKIVATGADSAQTVTEAAYHPFFMKTLDGDRTVPLFHEGHKYVRRQDAPPVYQPSGAVYVTSYEVLMHEGRVLGQDNRAVVRDFEASVNIDTEWDFLLAELLLRQGRAPVPPERR
;
A
#
# COMPACT_ATOMS: atom_id res chain seq x y z
N MET A 1 9.08 82.48 46.47
CA MET A 1 10.51 82.83 46.42
C MET A 1 11.08 82.49 45.05
N ALA A 2 12.09 83.24 44.63
CA ALA A 2 12.48 83.51 43.24
C ALA A 2 12.99 82.32 42.40
N ALA A 3 12.80 82.51 41.09
CA ALA A 3 13.42 81.78 39.99
C ALA A 3 14.96 81.90 39.95
N ARG A 4 15.64 80.93 39.34
CA ARG A 4 16.88 81.18 38.59
C ARG A 4 16.96 80.32 37.32
N ARG A 5 17.04 81.04 36.18
CA ARG A 5 17.57 80.61 34.89
C ARG A 5 19.08 80.94 34.84
N HIS A 6 19.86 80.18 34.06
CA HIS A 6 20.97 80.62 33.19
C HIS A 6 21.32 79.42 32.26
N ARG A 7 21.19 79.48 30.91
CA ARG A 7 22.05 80.12 29.86
C ARG A 7 23.51 79.60 29.92
N ARG A 8 24.18 79.12 28.85
CA ARG A 8 24.30 79.65 27.46
C ARG A 8 25.22 78.75 26.58
N GLY A 9 25.12 78.89 25.24
CA GLY A 9 26.22 78.77 24.24
C GLY A 9 26.02 77.64 23.22
N GLU A 10 25.51 77.82 21.98
CA GLU A 10 25.84 78.66 20.80
C GLU A 10 26.64 77.94 19.67
N ARG A 11 25.97 77.82 18.49
CA ARG A 11 26.40 78.04 17.07
C ARG A 11 27.55 77.17 16.51
N GLY A 12 27.58 76.65 15.28
CA GLY A 12 26.70 76.70 14.11
C GLY A 12 27.47 76.32 12.81
N ARG A 13 26.72 75.90 11.77
CA ARG A 13 26.98 75.93 10.30
C ARG A 13 27.78 74.79 9.61
N ARG A 14 27.18 74.36 8.48
CA ARG A 14 27.56 73.32 7.47
C ARG A 14 28.71 73.79 6.54
N PRO A 15 29.32 72.94 5.67
CA PRO A 15 28.76 72.64 4.34
C PRO A 15 29.07 71.24 3.73
N HIS A 16 28.46 71.01 2.57
CA HIS A 16 28.60 69.90 1.60
C HIS A 16 30.04 69.50 1.22
N LEU A 17 30.22 68.22 0.85
CA LEU A 17 31.00 67.72 -0.31
C LEU A 17 30.73 66.21 -0.53
N GLU A 18 30.30 65.84 -1.74
CA GLU A 18 30.37 64.47 -2.34
C GLU A 18 31.84 64.16 -2.74
N PRO A 19 32.30 62.91 -3.10
CA PRO A 19 31.61 61.96 -4.01
C PRO A 19 31.98 60.43 -3.97
N ARG A 20 31.36 59.69 -4.91
CA ARG A 20 31.78 58.46 -5.66
C ARG A 20 31.27 57.05 -5.27
N ASP A 21 30.32 56.61 -6.10
CA ASP A 21 30.25 55.37 -6.89
C ASP A 21 30.88 54.06 -6.36
N GLY A 22 30.02 53.04 -6.21
CA GLY A 22 30.46 51.66 -5.99
C GLY A 22 29.32 50.63 -5.94
N HIS A 23 28.88 50.17 -7.11
CA HIS A 23 28.18 48.91 -7.38
C HIS A 23 26.80 48.62 -6.75
N ARG A 24 25.76 48.95 -7.54
CA ARG A 24 24.47 48.23 -7.56
C ARG A 24 24.68 46.75 -7.92
N ARG A 25 24.45 45.84 -6.98
CA ARG A 25 24.25 44.41 -7.30
C ARG A 25 22.79 44.19 -7.70
N HIS A 26 22.52 44.21 -9.00
CA HIS A 26 21.29 43.68 -9.57
C HIS A 26 21.16 42.18 -9.25
N ARG A 27 20.13 41.79 -8.51
CA ARG A 27 19.65 40.40 -8.47
C ARG A 27 19.13 40.04 -9.86
N ARG A 28 19.84 39.15 -10.56
CA ARG A 28 19.31 38.49 -11.77
C ARG A 28 18.27 37.44 -11.34
N PRO A 29 17.14 37.28 -12.06
CA PRO A 29 16.26 36.15 -11.85
C PRO A 29 16.97 34.87 -12.33
N HIS A 30 16.90 33.80 -11.53
CA HIS A 30 17.39 32.48 -11.93
C HIS A 30 16.56 31.96 -13.10
N ARG A 31 17.19 31.78 -14.27
CA ARG A 31 16.64 30.95 -15.34
C ARG A 31 16.71 29.47 -14.90
N PRO A 32 15.67 28.65 -15.13
CA PRO A 32 15.78 27.21 -14.93
C PRO A 32 16.77 26.63 -15.94
N LEU A 33 17.73 25.84 -15.47
CA LEU A 33 18.56 25.00 -16.34
C LEU A 33 17.67 23.92 -16.96
N ARG A 34 17.38 24.04 -18.25
CA ARG A 34 16.83 22.91 -19.04
C ARG A 34 17.98 21.95 -19.35
N VAL A 35 18.05 20.84 -18.62
CA VAL A 35 18.86 19.69 -19.03
C VAL A 35 18.12 19.00 -20.18
N ARG A 36 18.61 19.17 -21.41
CA ARG A 36 18.21 18.34 -22.55
C ARG A 36 18.98 17.02 -22.49
N LEU A 37 18.32 15.94 -22.09
CA LEU A 37 18.83 14.59 -22.30
C LEU A 37 18.66 14.24 -23.79
N ARG A 38 19.77 14.21 -24.54
CA ARG A 38 19.80 13.55 -25.86
C ARG A 38 20.09 12.07 -25.63
N ARG A 39 19.17 11.19 -26.01
CA ARG A 39 19.44 9.76 -26.21
C ARG A 39 20.30 9.60 -27.45
N GLN A 40 21.48 8.99 -27.31
CA GLN A 40 22.23 8.41 -28.42
C GLN A 40 22.19 6.89 -28.24
N HIS A 41 21.16 6.27 -28.83
CA HIS A 41 20.91 4.84 -28.98
C HIS A 41 20.67 3.95 -27.73
N PRO A 42 19.72 2.99 -27.80
CA PRO A 42 19.49 2.00 -26.76
C PRO A 42 20.40 0.78 -26.98
N HIS A 43 20.81 0.09 -25.91
CA HIS A 43 21.66 -1.11 -25.89
C HIS A 43 23.18 -0.85 -25.76
N GLU A 44 23.62 -0.40 -24.57
CA GLU A 44 24.92 -0.79 -24.03
C GLU A 44 24.85 -0.86 -22.49
N PRO A 45 25.42 -1.89 -21.83
CA PRO A 45 25.45 -1.98 -20.38
C PRO A 45 26.47 -1.00 -19.76
N LEU A 46 26.13 -0.42 -18.62
CA LEU A 46 27.00 0.46 -17.82
C LEU A 46 28.32 -0.26 -17.47
N ARG A 47 29.45 0.21 -18.00
CA ARG A 47 30.79 -0.16 -17.52
C ARG A 47 31.16 0.70 -16.31
N LEU A 48 31.54 0.04 -15.22
CA LEU A 48 32.24 0.64 -14.09
C LEU A 48 33.69 0.87 -14.50
N GLU A 49 34.10 2.13 -14.70
CA GLU A 49 35.51 2.47 -14.81
C GLU A 49 36.18 2.53 -13.42
N HIS A 50 37.38 1.95 -13.35
CA HIS A 50 38.20 1.81 -12.16
C HIS A 50 38.53 3.16 -11.51
N ALA A 51 38.20 3.30 -10.22
CA ALA A 51 38.72 4.37 -9.38
C ALA A 51 40.20 4.11 -9.05
N GLN A 52 41.07 5.05 -9.43
CA GLN A 52 42.48 5.06 -9.01
C GLN A 52 42.60 5.41 -7.51
N PRO A 53 43.54 4.83 -6.75
CA PRO A 53 43.72 5.18 -5.35
C PRO A 53 44.38 6.55 -5.18
N LEU A 54 43.80 7.39 -4.32
CA LEU A 54 44.44 8.59 -3.78
C LEU A 54 45.70 8.19 -3.00
N ARG A 55 46.86 8.75 -3.38
CA ARG A 55 48.09 8.68 -2.60
C ARG A 55 47.90 9.44 -1.29
N ALA A 56 48.08 8.76 -0.16
CA ALA A 56 48.23 9.39 1.14
C ALA A 56 49.71 9.26 1.56
N ASP A 57 50.36 10.40 1.76
CA ASP A 57 51.70 10.51 2.31
C ASP A 57 51.76 9.91 3.72
N GLY A 58 52.83 9.17 3.98
CA GLY A 58 53.02 8.41 5.21
C GLY A 58 53.33 9.27 6.43
N ARG A 59 52.92 8.75 7.60
CA ARG A 59 53.79 8.43 8.76
C ARG A 59 52.93 7.89 9.92
N GLY A 60 53.19 6.63 10.31
CA GLY A 60 53.21 6.26 11.72
C GLY A 60 52.16 5.26 12.24
N ARG A 61 52.64 4.01 12.47
CA ARG A 61 52.31 3.07 13.58
C ARG A 61 50.83 2.65 13.70
N GLY A 62 50.37 1.42 13.45
CA GLY A 62 50.97 0.09 13.63
C GLY A 62 50.09 -0.70 14.60
N HIS A 63 49.26 -1.65 14.11
CA HIS A 63 48.80 -2.89 14.78
C HIS A 63 47.96 -3.74 13.79
N PRO A 64 48.02 -5.10 13.85
CA PRO A 64 47.76 -5.96 12.69
C PRO A 64 46.27 -6.29 12.48
N VAL A 65 45.84 -6.23 11.22
CA VAL A 65 44.59 -6.81 10.72
C VAL A 65 44.82 -8.29 10.44
N ALA A 66 44.06 -9.16 11.08
CA ALA A 66 44.11 -10.60 10.88
C ALA A 66 43.66 -10.98 9.46
N ALA A 67 44.49 -11.77 8.78
CA ALA A 67 44.26 -12.28 7.43
C ALA A 67 43.09 -13.27 7.38
N VAL A 68 42.19 -13.07 6.42
CA VAL A 68 41.17 -14.05 6.02
C VAL A 68 41.87 -15.13 5.20
N ARG A 69 42.10 -16.30 5.81
CA ARG A 69 42.51 -17.52 5.08
C ARG A 69 41.28 -18.17 4.44
N GLN A 70 41.41 -18.51 3.17
CA GLN A 70 40.48 -19.35 2.40
C GLN A 70 40.23 -20.66 3.15
N ARG A 71 38.96 -21.05 3.31
CA ARG A 71 38.56 -22.34 3.91
C ARG A 71 38.35 -23.40 2.84
N ASP A 72 39.04 -24.51 3.05
CA ASP A 72 38.96 -25.81 2.37
C ASP A 72 37.56 -26.45 2.55
N PRO A 73 36.91 -26.99 1.50
CA PRO A 73 35.55 -27.51 1.59
C PRO A 73 35.57 -29.01 1.97
N ARG A 74 35.60 -29.33 3.26
CA ARG A 74 35.39 -30.72 3.73
C ARG A 74 35.06 -30.84 5.23
N LEU A 75 33.88 -30.37 5.67
CA LEU A 75 33.31 -30.80 6.96
C LEU A 75 31.77 -30.88 6.89
N ARG A 76 31.24 -32.08 7.20
CA ARG A 76 29.81 -32.40 7.34
C ARG A 76 29.26 -31.82 8.66
N PRO A 77 27.94 -31.55 8.79
CA PRO A 77 27.38 -30.92 9.98
C PRO A 77 27.11 -31.95 11.09
N GLU A 78 27.67 -31.72 12.27
CA GLU A 78 27.16 -32.31 13.51
C GLU A 78 26.02 -31.44 14.05
N SER A 79 24.88 -32.08 14.28
CA SER A 79 23.70 -31.51 14.93
C SER A 79 23.91 -31.42 16.44
N GLN A 80 23.89 -30.21 17.00
CA GLN A 80 23.68 -29.99 18.43
C GLN A 80 22.32 -29.30 18.65
N PRO A 81 21.48 -29.76 19.58
CA PRO A 81 20.23 -29.09 19.91
C PRO A 81 20.51 -27.85 20.78
N LEU A 82 20.00 -26.70 20.35
CA LEU A 82 19.94 -25.48 21.18
C LEU A 82 18.95 -25.72 22.32
N GLY A 83 19.47 -25.70 23.55
CA GLY A 83 18.72 -25.92 24.78
C GLY A 83 17.62 -24.89 25.04
N ASP A 84 16.67 -25.30 25.88
CA ASP A 84 15.49 -24.56 26.35
C ASP A 84 15.79 -23.10 26.70
N LEU A 85 15.27 -22.18 25.88
CA LEU A 85 15.11 -20.77 26.24
C LEU A 85 13.80 -20.59 27.00
N SER A 86 13.87 -20.76 28.33
CA SER A 86 12.76 -20.42 29.22
C SER A 86 12.55 -18.89 29.25
N VAL A 87 11.54 -18.40 28.53
CA VAL A 87 11.10 -17.00 28.60
C VAL A 87 10.24 -16.82 29.85
N ARG A 88 10.73 -16.07 30.84
CA ARG A 88 9.93 -15.66 32.01
C ARG A 88 8.94 -14.57 31.59
N VAL A 89 7.65 -14.88 31.62
CA VAL A 89 6.54 -13.92 31.46
C VAL A 89 6.33 -13.20 32.82
N PRO A 90 6.34 -11.86 32.89
CA PRO A 90 5.96 -11.16 34.11
C PRO A 90 4.46 -11.31 34.38
N ALA A 91 4.11 -11.62 35.63
CA ALA A 91 2.73 -11.77 36.09
C ALA A 91 1.89 -10.50 35.83
N GLN A 92 0.71 -10.68 35.24
CA GLN A 92 -0.28 -9.63 35.07
C GLN A 92 -0.82 -9.19 36.44
N ARG A 93 -0.58 -7.93 36.82
CA ARG A 93 -1.27 -7.31 37.95
C ARG A 93 -2.74 -7.07 37.58
N HIS A 94 -3.63 -7.77 38.28
CA HIS A 94 -5.06 -7.47 38.34
C HIS A 94 -5.28 -6.03 38.83
N VAL A 95 -5.90 -5.19 37.99
CA VAL A 95 -6.51 -3.95 38.44
C VAL A 95 -7.96 -4.25 38.77
N ARG A 96 -8.27 -4.23 40.08
CA ARG A 96 -9.64 -4.33 40.62
C ARG A 96 -10.48 -3.17 40.10
N ARG A 97 -11.67 -3.48 39.56
CA ARG A 97 -12.77 -2.53 39.35
C ARG A 97 -13.25 -2.03 40.71
N GLY A 98 -13.02 -0.76 41.01
CA GLY A 98 -13.69 -0.02 42.08
C GLY A 98 -14.80 0.83 41.48
N GLY A 99 -16.05 0.49 41.78
CA GLY A 99 -17.20 1.35 41.50
C GLY A 99 -17.29 2.47 42.53
N ALA A 100 -17.59 3.69 42.05
CA ALA A 100 -18.22 4.74 42.85
C ALA A 100 -19.12 5.54 41.93
N ALA A 101 -20.41 5.55 42.26
CA ALA A 101 -21.43 6.35 41.62
C ALA A 101 -21.24 7.83 41.99
N LEU A 102 -21.35 8.72 41.00
CA LEU A 102 -21.81 10.10 41.24
C LEU A 102 -22.74 10.54 40.12
N SER A 103 -23.96 10.82 40.57
CA SER A 103 -25.09 11.41 39.87
C SER A 103 -24.86 12.88 39.50
N GLY A 104 -25.43 13.28 38.37
CA GLY A 104 -25.91 14.64 38.14
C GLY A 104 -24.89 15.62 37.57
N LEU A 105 -25.08 15.99 36.30
CA LEU A 105 -25.11 17.36 35.77
C LEU A 105 -25.19 17.33 34.23
N ARG A 106 -26.36 17.68 33.68
CA ARG A 106 -26.48 18.28 32.33
C ARG A 106 -26.03 19.74 32.47
N PRO A 107 -25.37 20.39 31.48
CA PRO A 107 -26.10 20.83 30.28
C PRO A 107 -25.31 21.07 28.96
N ARG A 108 -26.14 21.20 27.91
CA ARG A 108 -26.07 22.13 26.75
C ARG A 108 -25.28 21.78 25.48
N ARG A 109 -26.09 21.73 24.41
CA ARG A 109 -25.80 21.87 22.99
C ARG A 109 -24.89 23.08 22.70
N GLY A 110 -23.86 22.86 21.90
CA GLY A 110 -23.10 23.90 21.22
C GLY A 110 -22.48 23.33 19.95
N ARG A 111 -23.02 23.70 18.78
CA ARG A 111 -22.40 23.49 17.47
C ARG A 111 -21.28 24.52 17.30
N PRO A 112 -20.10 24.19 16.75
CA PRO A 112 -19.25 25.18 16.13
C PRO A 112 -19.59 25.30 14.64
N ALA A 113 -19.85 26.54 14.22
CA ALA A 113 -20.02 26.95 12.84
C ALA A 113 -18.66 26.89 12.10
N LEU A 114 -18.60 26.13 11.00
CA LEU A 114 -17.50 26.24 10.03
C LEU A 114 -17.81 27.40 9.08
N ARG A 115 -16.96 28.42 9.17
CA ARG A 115 -16.96 29.60 8.31
C ARG A 115 -16.58 29.23 6.88
N ARG A 116 -17.34 29.79 5.93
CA ARG A 116 -17.05 29.82 4.50
C ARG A 116 -15.76 30.59 4.20
N LEU A 117 -14.84 29.93 3.50
CA LEU A 117 -13.89 30.46 2.52
C LEU A 117 -14.02 29.50 1.33
N GLY A 118 -14.16 29.86 0.07
CA GLY A 118 -14.18 31.11 -0.67
C GLY A 118 -14.47 30.67 -2.12
N ARG A 119 -15.32 31.41 -2.84
CA ARG A 119 -15.73 31.09 -4.21
C ARG A 119 -14.53 31.13 -5.15
N LEU A 120 -14.38 30.11 -5.99
CA LEU A 120 -13.78 30.22 -7.31
C LEU A 120 -14.85 29.84 -8.32
N GLN A 121 -15.09 30.76 -9.25
CA GLN A 121 -16.09 30.68 -10.31
C GLN A 121 -15.66 29.66 -11.37
N ASP A 122 -16.60 28.78 -11.68
CA ASP A 122 -17.10 28.37 -13.00
C ASP A 122 -16.13 28.40 -14.19
N ASP A 123 -15.86 27.21 -14.73
CA ASP A 123 -15.63 27.03 -16.16
C ASP A 123 -16.46 25.81 -16.62
N GLU A 124 -17.52 26.08 -17.38
CA GLU A 124 -18.47 25.09 -17.87
C GLU A 124 -17.85 24.26 -19.01
N GLY A 125 -17.52 23.01 -18.72
CA GLY A 125 -17.21 21.99 -19.71
C GLY A 125 -18.08 20.76 -19.48
N HIS A 126 -19.07 20.56 -20.34
CA HIS A 126 -19.92 19.38 -20.42
C HIS A 126 -19.13 18.07 -20.22
N ARG A 127 -19.19 17.49 -19.02
CA ARG A 127 -18.76 16.13 -18.74
C ARG A 127 -19.99 15.32 -18.35
N ARG A 128 -20.45 14.47 -19.28
CA ARG A 128 -21.40 13.40 -18.96
C ARG A 128 -20.77 12.54 -17.87
N GLY A 129 -21.36 12.56 -16.67
CA GLY A 129 -20.95 11.66 -15.60
C GLY A 129 -21.10 10.20 -16.01
N PRO A 130 -20.32 9.27 -15.44
CA PRO A 130 -20.45 7.85 -15.74
C PRO A 130 -21.87 7.36 -15.36
N PRO A 131 -22.40 6.34 -16.05
CA PRO A 131 -23.69 5.78 -15.70
C PRO A 131 -23.62 5.23 -14.28
N ARG A 132 -24.41 5.83 -13.38
CA ARG A 132 -24.63 5.27 -12.05
C ARG A 132 -25.20 3.87 -12.22
N LEU A 133 -24.65 2.87 -11.53
CA LEU A 133 -25.38 1.64 -11.26
C LEU A 133 -26.75 2.08 -10.75
N ARG A 134 -27.83 1.68 -11.44
CA ARG A 134 -29.19 2.10 -11.10
C ARG A 134 -29.47 1.69 -9.65
N GLY A 135 -29.26 2.63 -8.73
CA GLY A 135 -29.67 2.53 -7.35
C GLY A 135 -31.18 2.38 -7.34
N ALA A 136 -31.63 1.23 -6.88
CA ALA A 136 -33.03 0.88 -6.81
C ALA A 136 -33.74 1.84 -5.85
N ALA A 137 -34.56 2.74 -6.40
CA ALA A 137 -35.68 3.28 -5.66
C ALA A 137 -36.72 2.15 -5.57
N LEU A 138 -36.65 1.35 -4.51
CA LEU A 138 -37.62 0.28 -4.28
C LEU A 138 -38.88 0.87 -3.67
N GLY A 139 -39.85 1.14 -4.55
CA GLY A 139 -41.23 0.80 -4.24
C GLY A 139 -41.31 -0.70 -3.91
N GLN A 140 -42.20 -1.05 -2.98
CA GLN A 140 -42.33 -2.40 -2.44
C GLN A 140 -42.47 -3.45 -3.56
N GLY A 141 -41.64 -4.50 -3.53
CA GLY A 141 -41.94 -5.78 -4.21
C GLY A 141 -41.10 -6.22 -5.41
N LEU A 142 -39.99 -5.57 -5.76
CA LEU A 142 -39.06 -6.08 -6.79
C LEU A 142 -37.72 -6.46 -6.15
N THR A 143 -37.47 -7.75 -5.93
CA THR A 143 -36.14 -8.25 -5.57
C THR A 143 -35.18 -8.00 -6.73
N VAL A 144 -34.27 -7.03 -6.57
CA VAL A 144 -33.14 -6.87 -7.48
C VAL A 144 -32.34 -8.17 -7.46
N ALA A 145 -32.22 -8.83 -8.61
CA ALA A 145 -31.40 -10.04 -8.72
C ALA A 145 -29.98 -9.74 -8.21
N ALA A 146 -29.40 -10.66 -7.44
CA ALA A 146 -28.03 -10.49 -6.96
C ALA A 146 -27.07 -10.35 -8.16
N PRO A 147 -26.09 -9.42 -8.11
CA PRO A 147 -25.19 -9.20 -9.22
C PRO A 147 -24.36 -10.45 -9.53
N TYR A 148 -24.08 -10.70 -10.79
CA TYR A 148 -23.09 -11.70 -11.19
C TYR A 148 -21.70 -11.20 -10.78
N ALA A 149 -21.18 -11.72 -9.67
CA ALA A 149 -19.78 -11.56 -9.28
C ALA A 149 -18.90 -12.70 -9.84
N PHE A 150 -17.91 -12.34 -10.66
CA PHE A 150 -16.93 -13.23 -11.26
C PHE A 150 -15.55 -12.98 -10.66
N ALA A 151 -14.94 -13.99 -10.04
CA ALA A 151 -13.61 -13.85 -9.46
C ALA A 151 -12.49 -14.32 -10.40
N VAL A 152 -11.36 -13.60 -10.35
CA VAL A 152 -10.13 -13.93 -11.03
C VAL A 152 -9.02 -14.01 -10.00
N ILE A 153 -8.32 -15.15 -9.97
CA ILE A 153 -7.13 -15.36 -9.16
C ILE A 153 -5.90 -15.25 -10.09
N PRO A 154 -5.25 -14.08 -10.19
CA PRO A 154 -4.04 -13.93 -10.98
C PRO A 154 -2.85 -14.56 -10.24
N ALA A 155 -2.18 -15.53 -10.88
CA ALA A 155 -1.06 -16.26 -10.27
C ALA A 155 0.04 -16.50 -11.31
N ARG A 156 1.05 -15.63 -11.37
CA ARG A 156 2.16 -15.79 -12.33
C ARG A 156 3.23 -16.75 -11.86
N GLY A 157 3.90 -17.44 -12.80
CA GLY A 157 5.03 -18.32 -12.48
C GLY A 157 6.26 -17.53 -11.99
N GLY A 158 6.60 -16.45 -12.70
CA GLY A 158 7.78 -15.61 -12.43
C GLY A 158 7.61 -14.67 -11.24
N SER A 159 7.77 -15.17 -10.02
CA SER A 159 7.80 -14.33 -8.81
C SER A 159 9.23 -13.85 -8.51
N LYS A 160 9.48 -12.53 -8.54
CA LYS A 160 10.80 -11.93 -8.27
C LYS A 160 11.16 -11.85 -6.78
N GLY A 161 10.23 -11.39 -5.94
CA GLY A 161 10.48 -11.21 -4.50
C GLY A 161 10.65 -12.52 -3.76
N LEU A 162 9.83 -13.52 -4.11
CA LEU A 162 9.90 -14.87 -3.58
C LEU A 162 9.70 -15.90 -4.71
N PRO A 163 10.78 -16.54 -5.21
CA PRO A 163 10.67 -17.54 -6.27
C PRO A 163 9.70 -18.66 -5.93
N GLY A 164 8.82 -19.04 -6.87
CA GLY A 164 7.83 -20.09 -6.66
C GLY A 164 6.75 -19.77 -5.62
N LYS A 165 6.59 -18.50 -5.21
CA LYS A 165 5.67 -18.04 -4.15
C LYS A 165 4.29 -18.71 -4.20
N ASN A 166 3.63 -18.69 -5.37
CA ASN A 166 2.26 -19.21 -5.50
C ASN A 166 2.13 -20.72 -5.19
N LEU A 167 3.20 -21.50 -5.38
CA LEU A 167 3.23 -22.94 -5.09
C LEU A 167 3.77 -23.26 -3.70
N ARG A 168 4.35 -22.28 -3.00
CA ARG A 168 4.96 -22.49 -1.69
C ARG A 168 3.88 -22.85 -0.66
N LEU A 169 4.14 -23.91 0.10
CA LEU A 169 3.25 -24.41 1.14
C LEU A 169 3.30 -23.54 2.38
N LEU A 170 2.15 -23.02 2.79
CA LEU A 170 1.94 -22.32 4.04
C LEU A 170 0.95 -23.14 4.88
N GLY A 171 1.45 -23.86 5.87
CA GLY A 171 0.69 -24.94 6.51
C GLY A 171 0.52 -26.12 5.54
N SER A 172 -0.69 -26.67 5.44
CA SER A 172 -1.01 -27.82 4.57
C SER A 172 -1.34 -27.43 3.12
N LEU A 173 -1.47 -26.13 2.81
CA LEU A 173 -1.90 -25.64 1.51
C LEU A 173 -0.87 -24.71 0.87
N SER A 174 -0.75 -24.75 -0.45
CA SER A 174 0.00 -23.73 -1.20
C SER A 174 -0.74 -22.39 -1.20
N LEU A 175 -0.03 -21.28 -1.43
CA LEU A 175 -0.67 -19.95 -1.49
C LEU A 175 -1.79 -19.88 -2.53
N ILE A 176 -1.64 -20.54 -3.68
CA ILE A 176 -2.72 -20.64 -4.67
C ILE A 176 -3.91 -21.44 -4.12
N ALA A 177 -3.67 -22.53 -3.38
CA ALA A 177 -4.73 -23.33 -2.78
C ALA A 177 -5.49 -22.57 -1.69
N HIS A 178 -4.81 -21.72 -0.90
CA HIS A 178 -5.46 -20.79 0.04
C HIS A 178 -6.42 -19.84 -0.68
N ALA A 179 -6.00 -19.25 -1.80
CA ALA A 179 -6.88 -18.41 -2.61
C ALA A 179 -8.11 -19.15 -3.14
N VAL A 180 -7.90 -20.35 -3.68
CA VAL A 180 -8.99 -21.21 -4.18
C VAL A 180 -9.96 -21.58 -3.05
N ALA A 181 -9.47 -21.92 -1.86
CA ALA A 181 -10.30 -22.22 -0.71
C ALA A 181 -11.22 -21.04 -0.35
N SER A 182 -10.68 -19.83 -0.25
CA SER A 182 -11.47 -18.63 0.05
C SER A 182 -12.57 -18.35 -0.99
N CYS A 183 -12.30 -18.59 -2.28
CA CYS A 183 -13.31 -18.44 -3.33
C CYS A 183 -14.43 -19.50 -3.24
N ARG A 184 -14.10 -20.73 -2.82
CA ARG A 184 -15.08 -21.81 -2.65
C ARG A 184 -15.98 -21.61 -1.43
N GLU A 185 -15.45 -20.99 -0.39
CA GLU A 185 -16.21 -20.64 0.82
C GLU A 185 -17.18 -19.47 0.60
N ALA A 186 -16.88 -18.58 -0.36
CA ALA A 186 -17.69 -17.40 -0.66
C ALA A 186 -19.05 -17.80 -1.25
N LYS A 187 -20.13 -17.21 -0.73
CA LYS A 187 -21.51 -17.53 -1.11
C LYS A 187 -22.06 -16.63 -2.22
N ARG A 188 -21.44 -15.46 -2.42
CA ARG A 188 -21.86 -14.44 -3.39
C ARG A 188 -21.07 -14.49 -4.70
N LEU A 189 -20.02 -15.31 -4.77
CA LEU A 189 -19.33 -15.59 -6.03
C LEU A 189 -20.15 -16.54 -6.88
N ARG A 190 -20.41 -16.16 -8.13
CA ARG A 190 -21.11 -17.03 -9.08
C ARG A 190 -20.16 -17.98 -9.80
N ARG A 191 -18.94 -17.52 -10.09
CA ARG A 191 -17.88 -18.32 -10.72
C ARG A 191 -16.52 -17.69 -10.40
N PHE A 192 -15.47 -18.49 -10.39
CA PHE A 192 -14.11 -18.01 -10.28
C PHE A 192 -13.15 -18.82 -11.15
N VAL A 193 -12.08 -18.19 -11.62
CA VAL A 193 -11.02 -18.84 -12.41
C VAL A 193 -9.64 -18.45 -11.91
N VAL A 194 -8.65 -19.31 -12.14
CA VAL A 194 -7.24 -18.94 -12.00
C VAL A 194 -6.70 -18.53 -13.37
N SER A 195 -6.01 -17.38 -13.40
CA SER A 195 -5.30 -16.88 -14.56
C SER A 195 -3.80 -17.03 -14.33
N THR A 196 -3.16 -17.96 -15.06
CA THR A 196 -1.74 -18.29 -14.89
C THR A 196 -1.07 -18.60 -16.22
N ASP A 197 0.22 -18.30 -16.31
CA ASP A 197 1.15 -18.66 -17.39
C ASP A 197 1.94 -19.95 -17.11
N SER A 198 1.74 -20.57 -15.93
CA SER A 198 2.51 -21.72 -15.49
C SER A 198 1.64 -22.96 -15.35
N GLU A 199 1.98 -24.02 -16.10
CA GLU A 199 1.29 -25.32 -15.98
C GLU A 199 1.35 -25.88 -14.56
N LYS A 200 2.48 -25.72 -13.84
CA LYS A 200 2.60 -26.17 -12.45
C LYS A 200 1.58 -25.47 -11.52
N ILE A 201 1.36 -24.18 -11.73
CA ILE A 201 0.35 -23.42 -10.99
C ILE A 201 -1.05 -23.84 -11.42
N ALA A 202 -1.27 -24.06 -12.71
CA ALA A 202 -2.54 -24.55 -13.24
C ALA A 202 -2.92 -25.90 -12.61
N ASP A 203 -1.99 -26.85 -12.55
CA ASP A 203 -2.20 -28.17 -11.96
C ASP A 203 -2.48 -28.08 -10.46
N ALA A 204 -1.73 -27.26 -9.72
CA ALA A 204 -1.98 -27.04 -8.29
C ALA A 204 -3.36 -26.39 -8.04
N ALA A 205 -3.77 -25.44 -8.88
CA ALA A 205 -5.08 -24.80 -8.82
C ALA A 205 -6.23 -25.78 -9.14
N ARG A 206 -6.08 -26.59 -10.19
CA ARG A 206 -7.04 -27.65 -10.55
C ARG A 206 -7.16 -28.67 -9.43
N ALA A 207 -6.02 -29.12 -8.89
CA ALA A 207 -5.98 -30.03 -7.75
C ALA A 207 -6.70 -29.43 -6.53
N ALA A 208 -6.58 -28.11 -6.30
CA ALA A 208 -7.30 -27.37 -5.27
C ALA A 208 -8.80 -27.16 -5.58
N GLY A 209 -9.27 -27.50 -6.78
CA GLY A 209 -10.66 -27.47 -7.20
C GLY A 209 -11.09 -26.16 -7.85
N ALA A 210 -10.18 -25.48 -8.53
CA ALA A 210 -10.45 -24.30 -9.34
C ALA A 210 -10.50 -24.61 -10.83
N GLU A 211 -11.23 -23.78 -11.58
CA GLU A 211 -11.18 -23.77 -13.04
C GLU A 211 -9.92 -23.01 -13.52
N VAL A 212 -9.19 -23.62 -14.46
CA VAL A 212 -8.05 -22.98 -15.16
C VAL A 212 -8.27 -23.14 -16.65
N PRO A 213 -9.18 -22.33 -17.23
CA PRO A 213 -9.73 -22.59 -18.56
C PRO A 213 -8.81 -22.19 -19.71
N PHE A 214 -7.73 -21.46 -19.40
CA PHE A 214 -6.73 -21.04 -20.36
C PHE A 214 -5.36 -20.99 -19.67
N ILE A 215 -4.31 -21.07 -20.49
CA ILE A 215 -2.98 -20.60 -20.12
C ILE A 215 -2.87 -19.16 -20.59
N ARG A 216 -2.52 -18.27 -19.67
CA ARG A 216 -2.42 -16.84 -19.93
C ARG A 216 -1.30 -16.58 -20.95
N PRO A 217 -1.53 -15.75 -21.97
CA PRO A 217 -0.50 -15.34 -22.92
C PRO A 217 0.71 -14.71 -22.23
N ALA A 218 1.91 -14.96 -22.76
CA ALA A 218 3.18 -14.58 -22.13
C ALA A 218 3.32 -13.06 -21.97
N GLU A 219 2.79 -12.28 -22.90
CA GLU A 219 2.77 -10.80 -22.86
C GLU A 219 1.97 -10.23 -21.68
N LEU A 220 1.06 -11.03 -21.10
CA LEU A 220 0.29 -10.67 -19.91
C LEU A 220 0.91 -11.22 -18.60
N ALA A 221 2.07 -11.88 -18.69
CA ALA A 221 2.78 -12.48 -17.58
C ALA A 221 4.15 -11.84 -17.32
N THR A 222 4.52 -10.80 -18.07
CA THR A 222 5.76 -10.05 -17.85
C THR A 222 5.72 -9.29 -16.51
N ASP A 223 6.87 -8.79 -16.07
CA ASP A 223 6.94 -8.00 -14.84
C ASP A 223 6.29 -6.63 -14.98
N GLU A 224 6.24 -6.12 -16.21
CA GLU A 224 5.63 -4.84 -16.59
C GLU A 224 4.13 -4.97 -16.85
N ALA A 225 3.61 -6.20 -17.01
CA ALA A 225 2.18 -6.44 -17.21
C ALA A 225 1.39 -6.04 -15.96
N GLY A 226 0.56 -4.99 -16.09
CA GLY A 226 -0.33 -4.55 -15.03
C GLY A 226 -1.47 -5.53 -14.77
N MET A 227 -2.16 -5.33 -13.64
CA MET A 227 -3.30 -6.18 -13.24
C MET A 227 -4.48 -6.10 -14.22
N VAL A 228 -4.77 -4.90 -14.74
CA VAL A 228 -5.92 -4.63 -15.62
C VAL A 228 -6.00 -5.57 -16.83
N PRO A 229 -4.98 -5.68 -17.71
CA PRO A 229 -5.07 -6.54 -18.88
C PRO A 229 -5.22 -8.03 -18.53
N VAL A 230 -4.68 -8.48 -17.39
CA VAL A 230 -4.87 -9.86 -16.89
C VAL A 230 -6.34 -10.13 -16.53
N LEU A 231 -6.97 -9.19 -15.81
CA LEU A 231 -8.38 -9.31 -15.44
C LEU A 231 -9.28 -9.21 -16.68
N GLN A 232 -9.02 -8.25 -17.57
CA GLN A 232 -9.79 -8.09 -18.80
C GLN A 232 -9.68 -9.31 -19.73
N HIS A 233 -8.51 -9.98 -19.78
CA HIS A 233 -8.35 -11.24 -20.51
C HIS A 233 -9.31 -12.32 -19.97
N ALA A 234 -9.38 -12.48 -18.65
CA ALA A 234 -10.28 -13.45 -18.02
C ALA A 234 -11.76 -13.11 -18.25
N VAL A 235 -12.12 -11.82 -18.21
CA VAL A 235 -13.49 -11.36 -18.50
C VAL A 235 -13.85 -11.62 -19.96
N ARG A 236 -12.99 -11.27 -20.92
CA ARG A 236 -13.22 -11.55 -22.35
C ARG A 236 -13.36 -13.04 -22.63
N TRP A 237 -12.59 -13.88 -21.95
CA TRP A 237 -12.77 -15.33 -22.03
C TRP A 237 -14.15 -15.76 -21.52
N LEU A 238 -14.61 -15.23 -20.38
CA LEU A 238 -15.93 -15.56 -19.83
C LEU A 238 -17.04 -15.17 -20.82
N GLU A 239 -16.98 -13.95 -21.34
CA GLU A 239 -17.96 -13.43 -22.32
C GLU A 239 -17.94 -14.25 -23.61
N GLY A 240 -16.76 -14.50 -24.17
CA GLY A 240 -16.62 -15.24 -25.44
C GLY A 240 -17.06 -16.70 -25.36
N THR A 241 -16.92 -17.34 -24.19
CA THR A 241 -17.25 -18.77 -24.03
C THR A 241 -18.65 -19.03 -23.50
N THR A 242 -19.24 -18.09 -22.74
CA THR A 242 -20.56 -18.27 -22.12
C THR A 242 -21.63 -17.32 -22.66
N GLY A 243 -21.24 -16.26 -23.37
CA GLY A 243 -22.13 -15.16 -23.75
C GLY A 243 -22.58 -14.30 -22.57
N VAL A 244 -22.06 -14.54 -21.35
CA VAL A 244 -22.47 -13.84 -20.13
C VAL A 244 -21.43 -12.80 -19.73
N ARG A 245 -21.92 -11.59 -19.48
CA ARG A 245 -21.16 -10.49 -18.90
C ARG A 245 -21.32 -10.48 -17.37
N PRO A 246 -20.23 -10.39 -16.59
CA PRO A 246 -20.33 -10.21 -15.15
C PRO A 246 -20.73 -8.77 -14.82
N ASP A 247 -21.45 -8.56 -13.70
CA ASP A 247 -21.71 -7.22 -13.17
C ASP A 247 -20.50 -6.70 -12.39
N LEU A 248 -19.87 -7.60 -11.64
CA LEU A 248 -18.73 -7.34 -10.78
C LEU A 248 -17.58 -8.30 -11.08
N VAL A 249 -16.36 -7.77 -11.09
CA VAL A 249 -15.13 -8.54 -11.20
C VAL A 249 -14.40 -8.48 -9.86
N VAL A 250 -14.08 -9.65 -9.31
CA VAL A 250 -13.43 -9.80 -8.01
C VAL A 250 -11.98 -10.24 -8.24
N THR A 251 -11.02 -9.47 -7.76
CA THR A 251 -9.60 -9.85 -7.81
C THR A 251 -9.19 -10.45 -6.48
N ILE A 252 -8.64 -11.66 -6.55
CA ILE A 252 -8.24 -12.45 -5.39
C ILE A 252 -6.75 -12.77 -5.51
N GLN A 253 -5.92 -12.13 -4.69
CA GLN A 253 -4.48 -12.34 -4.77
C GLN A 253 -4.05 -13.54 -3.90
N PRO A 254 -3.26 -14.50 -4.43
CA PRO A 254 -2.71 -15.61 -3.63
C PRO A 254 -1.80 -15.15 -2.49
N THR A 255 -1.26 -13.93 -2.57
CA THR A 255 -0.33 -13.37 -1.60
C THR A 255 -0.97 -13.04 -0.25
N SER A 256 -2.30 -13.00 -0.17
CA SER A 256 -3.04 -12.81 1.08
C SER A 256 -3.71 -14.13 1.50
N PRO A 257 -2.99 -15.05 2.17
CA PRO A 257 -3.46 -16.41 2.42
C PRO A 257 -4.54 -16.50 3.49
N PHE A 258 -4.63 -15.51 4.38
CA PHE A 258 -5.55 -15.54 5.53
C PHE A 258 -6.93 -14.94 5.25
N ARG A 259 -7.17 -14.55 4.00
CA ARG A 259 -8.50 -14.19 3.51
C ARG A 259 -9.44 -15.38 3.58
N VAL A 260 -10.67 -15.14 4.01
CA VAL A 260 -11.75 -16.15 4.06
C VAL A 260 -12.89 -15.78 3.11
N GLY A 261 -13.78 -16.73 2.81
CA GLY A 261 -14.94 -16.47 1.94
C GLY A 261 -15.83 -15.31 2.40
N ALA A 262 -15.96 -15.10 3.71
CA ALA A 262 -16.72 -14.00 4.29
C ALA A 262 -16.17 -12.61 3.90
N ASP A 263 -14.86 -12.48 3.65
CA ASP A 263 -14.25 -11.22 3.20
C ASP A 263 -14.68 -10.85 1.79
N ILE A 264 -14.77 -11.87 0.92
CA ILE A 264 -15.25 -11.72 -0.45
C ILE A 264 -16.72 -11.31 -0.44
N ASP A 265 -17.53 -12.02 0.34
CA ASP A 265 -18.96 -11.76 0.46
C ASP A 265 -19.26 -10.37 1.02
N GLU A 266 -18.55 -9.94 2.06
CA GLU A 266 -18.72 -8.61 2.65
C GLU A 266 -18.31 -7.50 1.66
N THR A 267 -17.24 -7.70 0.91
CA THR A 267 -16.75 -6.71 -0.07
C THR A 267 -17.72 -6.57 -1.24
N ILE A 268 -18.29 -7.67 -1.74
CA ILE A 268 -19.36 -7.64 -2.75
C ILE A 268 -20.61 -6.94 -2.18
N ALA A 269 -21.02 -7.31 -0.95
CA ALA A 269 -22.18 -6.71 -0.30
C ALA A 269 -22.00 -5.20 -0.07
N LYS A 270 -20.76 -4.73 0.15
CA LYS A 270 -20.47 -3.29 0.30
C LYS A 270 -20.86 -2.51 -0.94
N ILE A 271 -20.48 -2.98 -2.13
CA ILE A 271 -20.85 -2.33 -3.40
C ILE A 271 -22.36 -2.31 -3.58
N VAL A 272 -23.04 -3.44 -3.34
CA VAL A 272 -24.49 -3.54 -3.48
C VAL A 272 -25.21 -2.57 -2.54
N ALA A 273 -24.75 -2.47 -1.29
CA ALA A 273 -25.37 -1.62 -0.28
C ALA A 273 -25.17 -0.12 -0.55
N THR A 274 -24.02 0.28 -1.11
CA THR A 274 -23.69 1.70 -1.32
C THR A 274 -23.94 2.19 -2.74
N GLY A 275 -24.11 1.29 -3.71
CA GLY A 275 -24.12 1.63 -5.13
C GLY A 275 -22.77 2.13 -5.66
N ALA A 276 -21.68 1.78 -4.96
CA ALA A 276 -20.32 2.20 -5.30
C ALA A 276 -19.82 1.48 -6.58
N ASP A 277 -18.80 2.04 -7.22
CA ASP A 277 -18.23 1.45 -8.44
C ASP A 277 -17.15 0.39 -8.14
N SER A 278 -16.60 0.42 -6.92
CA SER A 278 -15.56 -0.48 -6.44
C SER A 278 -15.52 -0.56 -4.91
N ALA A 279 -14.90 -1.63 -4.40
CA ALA A 279 -14.59 -1.80 -2.99
C ALA A 279 -13.34 -2.66 -2.80
N GLN A 280 -12.66 -2.49 -1.68
CA GLN A 280 -11.49 -3.30 -1.33
C GLN A 280 -11.38 -3.54 0.18
N THR A 281 -10.64 -4.58 0.55
CA THR A 281 -10.25 -4.82 1.94
C THR A 281 -9.02 -3.99 2.31
N VAL A 282 -9.07 -3.35 3.48
CA VAL A 282 -7.99 -2.50 4.01
C VAL A 282 -7.69 -2.85 5.46
N THR A 283 -6.49 -2.54 5.92
CA THR A 283 -6.10 -2.58 7.34
C THR A 283 -5.59 -1.22 7.77
N GLU A 284 -5.67 -0.90 9.06
CA GLU A 284 -4.95 0.27 9.58
C GLU A 284 -3.47 0.14 9.21
N ALA A 285 -2.86 1.23 8.75
CA ALA A 285 -1.46 1.23 8.35
C ALA A 285 -0.56 0.92 9.55
N ALA A 286 0.30 -0.10 9.41
CA ALA A 286 1.21 -0.51 10.49
C ALA A 286 2.16 0.63 10.88
N TYR A 287 2.64 1.37 9.88
CA TYR A 287 3.40 2.58 10.05
C TYR A 287 2.66 3.77 9.43
N HIS A 288 2.57 4.87 10.16
CA HIS A 288 1.74 6.00 9.76
C HIS A 288 2.45 6.87 8.69
N PRO A 289 1.84 7.13 7.52
CA PRO A 289 2.46 7.80 6.38
C PRO A 289 2.92 9.24 6.65
N PHE A 290 2.28 9.98 7.55
CA PHE A 290 2.77 11.30 8.00
C PHE A 290 4.16 11.26 8.67
N PHE A 291 4.62 10.11 9.15
CA PHE A 291 5.96 9.94 9.72
C PHE A 291 6.96 9.37 8.70
N MET A 292 6.53 9.05 7.48
CA MET A 292 7.40 8.55 6.42
C MET A 292 8.13 9.68 5.70
N LYS A 293 9.34 9.37 5.22
CA LYS A 293 10.21 10.28 4.48
C LYS A 293 10.61 9.66 3.15
N THR A 294 10.76 10.48 2.11
CA THR A 294 11.56 10.14 0.93
C THR A 294 13.00 10.62 1.15
N LEU A 295 13.91 10.18 0.29
CA LEU A 295 15.32 10.59 0.32
C LEU A 295 15.64 11.41 -0.92
N ASP A 296 16.36 12.51 -0.72
CA ASP A 296 17.05 13.29 -1.75
C ASP A 296 18.54 13.27 -1.43
N GLY A 297 19.26 12.26 -1.94
CA GLY A 297 20.57 11.89 -1.43
C GLY A 297 20.48 11.34 0.00
N ASP A 298 21.23 11.92 0.93
CA ASP A 298 21.17 11.62 2.37
C ASP A 298 20.13 12.47 3.13
N ARG A 299 19.51 13.45 2.45
CA ARG A 299 18.51 14.33 3.05
C ARG A 299 17.15 13.63 3.11
N THR A 300 16.56 13.60 4.31
CA THR A 300 15.17 13.18 4.48
C THR A 300 14.20 14.28 4.08
N VAL A 301 13.25 13.96 3.21
CA VAL A 301 12.17 14.85 2.79
C VAL A 301 10.84 14.26 3.26
N PRO A 302 9.95 15.03 3.91
CA PRO A 302 8.65 14.51 4.35
C PRO A 302 7.83 14.00 3.17
N LEU A 303 7.21 12.81 3.31
CA LEU A 303 6.29 12.30 2.31
C LEU A 303 5.07 13.23 2.14
N PHE A 304 4.60 13.81 3.26
CA PHE A 304 3.56 14.84 3.29
C PHE A 304 4.05 16.05 4.07
N HIS A 305 3.93 17.24 3.49
CA HIS A 305 4.32 18.49 4.16
C HIS A 305 3.60 18.68 5.51
N GLU A 306 2.35 18.23 5.60
CA GLU A 306 1.54 18.31 6.81
C GLU A 306 1.98 17.33 7.91
N GLY A 307 2.82 16.36 7.59
CA GLY A 307 3.28 15.36 8.56
C GLY A 307 4.00 15.98 9.77
N HIS A 308 4.62 17.17 9.59
CA HIS A 308 5.25 17.93 10.67
C HIS A 308 4.27 18.45 11.72
N LYS A 309 2.96 18.48 11.43
CA LYS A 309 1.92 18.88 12.39
C LYS A 309 1.74 17.84 13.50
N TYR A 310 2.06 16.57 13.23
CA TYR A 310 1.83 15.46 14.15
C TYR A 310 3.15 15.04 14.79
N VAL A 311 3.26 15.22 16.10
CA VAL A 311 4.45 14.77 16.87
C VAL A 311 4.24 13.34 17.38
N ARG A 312 3.00 12.99 17.76
CA ARG A 312 2.65 11.68 18.31
C ARG A 312 1.68 10.97 17.37
N ARG A 313 1.83 9.65 17.22
CA ARG A 313 1.00 8.84 16.31
C ARG A 313 -0.49 8.96 16.64
N GLN A 314 -0.86 8.97 17.91
CA GLN A 314 -2.26 9.04 18.35
C GLN A 314 -2.94 10.39 18.05
N ASP A 315 -2.18 11.44 17.74
CA ASP A 315 -2.73 12.73 17.35
C ASP A 315 -3.00 12.79 15.83
N ALA A 316 -2.41 11.87 15.07
CA ALA A 316 -2.64 11.77 13.63
C ALA A 316 -3.97 11.02 13.35
N PRO A 317 -4.69 11.40 12.28
CA PRO A 317 -5.91 10.72 11.90
C PRO A 317 -5.62 9.27 11.50
N PRO A 318 -6.54 8.32 11.72
CA PRO A 318 -6.35 6.94 11.28
C PRO A 318 -6.22 6.90 9.75
N VAL A 319 -5.29 6.08 9.28
CA VAL A 319 -5.04 5.84 7.87
C VAL A 319 -4.99 4.35 7.59
N TYR A 320 -5.37 3.98 6.38
CA TYR A 320 -5.54 2.60 5.99
C TYR A 320 -4.69 2.30 4.76
N GLN A 321 -4.12 1.10 4.74
CA GLN A 321 -3.42 0.56 3.58
C GLN A 321 -4.27 -0.56 2.96
N PRO A 322 -4.21 -0.74 1.62
CA PRO A 322 -4.80 -1.92 1.00
C PRO A 322 -4.21 -3.20 1.61
N SER A 323 -5.06 -4.16 1.93
CA SER A 323 -4.63 -5.46 2.46
C SER A 323 -4.13 -6.42 1.37
N GLY A 324 -4.41 -6.14 0.10
CA GLY A 324 -4.14 -7.06 -1.01
C GLY A 324 -5.15 -8.20 -1.16
N ALA A 325 -6.02 -8.42 -0.16
CA ALA A 325 -6.84 -9.63 -0.08
C ALA A 325 -7.99 -9.67 -1.08
N VAL A 326 -8.87 -8.67 -1.10
CA VAL A 326 -10.06 -8.62 -1.97
C VAL A 326 -10.17 -7.24 -2.60
N TYR A 327 -10.35 -7.23 -3.92
CA TYR A 327 -10.78 -6.07 -4.68
C TYR A 327 -12.02 -6.46 -5.47
N VAL A 328 -13.06 -5.66 -5.42
CA VAL A 328 -14.27 -5.82 -6.24
C VAL A 328 -14.42 -4.55 -7.07
N THR A 329 -14.56 -4.71 -8.37
CA THR A 329 -14.77 -3.59 -9.29
C THR A 329 -15.95 -3.87 -10.20
N SER A 330 -16.69 -2.84 -10.56
CA SER A 330 -17.71 -2.98 -11.60
C SER A 330 -17.06 -3.34 -12.95
N TYR A 331 -17.82 -4.05 -13.78
CA TYR A 331 -17.45 -4.33 -15.16
C TYR A 331 -17.04 -3.06 -15.92
N GLU A 332 -17.81 -1.98 -15.77
CA GLU A 332 -17.61 -0.72 -16.49
C GLU A 332 -16.25 -0.10 -16.16
N VAL A 333 -15.89 -0.04 -14.87
CA VAL A 333 -14.59 0.49 -14.42
C VAL A 333 -13.43 -0.34 -14.97
N LEU A 334 -13.54 -1.67 -14.95
CA LEU A 334 -12.45 -2.52 -15.44
C LEU A 334 -12.31 -2.48 -16.96
N MET A 335 -13.41 -2.68 -17.68
CA MET A 335 -13.39 -2.93 -19.12
C MET A 335 -13.33 -1.65 -19.94
N HIS A 336 -13.96 -0.57 -19.47
CA HIS A 336 -14.02 0.70 -20.21
C HIS A 336 -13.06 1.76 -19.65
N GLU A 337 -12.93 1.90 -18.33
CA GLU A 337 -11.96 2.86 -17.76
C GLU A 337 -10.54 2.30 -17.64
N GLY A 338 -10.38 0.98 -17.72
CA GLY A 338 -9.08 0.33 -17.61
C GLY A 338 -8.47 0.47 -16.21
N ARG A 339 -9.29 0.34 -15.16
CA ARG A 339 -8.87 0.51 -13.75
C ARG A 339 -9.29 -0.68 -12.89
N VAL A 340 -8.53 -0.92 -11.82
CA VAL A 340 -8.92 -1.90 -10.77
C VAL A 340 -9.82 -1.27 -9.70
N LEU A 341 -9.67 0.04 -9.47
CA LEU A 341 -10.47 0.80 -8.52
C LEU A 341 -11.10 1.99 -9.26
N GLY A 342 -12.39 2.19 -9.02
CA GLY A 342 -13.13 3.31 -9.57
C GLY A 342 -13.01 4.56 -8.69
N GLN A 343 -13.85 5.54 -8.98
CA GLN A 343 -13.83 6.84 -8.31
C GLN A 343 -14.54 6.80 -6.96
N ASP A 344 -15.64 6.03 -6.86
CA ASP A 344 -16.34 5.76 -5.61
C ASP A 344 -15.94 4.40 -5.05
N ASN A 345 -14.74 4.33 -4.47
CA ASN A 345 -14.20 3.12 -3.85
C ASN A 345 -14.54 3.04 -2.35
N ARG A 346 -15.06 1.89 -1.91
CA ARG A 346 -15.41 1.63 -0.50
C ARG A 346 -14.42 0.68 0.18
N ALA A 347 -14.35 0.77 1.50
CA ALA A 347 -13.45 -0.04 2.30
C ALA A 347 -14.22 -1.07 3.14
N VAL A 348 -13.63 -2.26 3.25
CA VAL A 348 -13.93 -3.26 4.28
C VAL A 348 -12.69 -3.37 5.17
N VAL A 349 -12.81 -2.95 6.42
CA VAL A 349 -11.67 -2.92 7.35
C VAL A 349 -11.45 -4.32 7.93
N ARG A 350 -10.20 -4.74 7.98
CA ARG A 350 -9.72 -6.00 8.55
C ARG A 350 -8.58 -5.75 9.51
N ASP A 351 -8.45 -6.68 10.45
CA ASP A 351 -7.33 -6.70 11.38
C ASP A 351 -6.03 -7.06 10.67
N PHE A 352 -4.92 -6.85 11.37
CA PHE A 352 -3.58 -7.05 10.84
C PHE A 352 -3.37 -8.49 10.34
N GLU A 353 -3.78 -9.47 11.14
CA GLU A 353 -3.58 -10.89 10.85
C GLU A 353 -4.29 -11.29 9.57
N ALA A 354 -5.55 -10.87 9.37
CA ALA A 354 -6.30 -11.14 8.13
C ALA A 354 -5.72 -10.41 6.90
N SER A 355 -4.85 -9.42 7.11
CA SER A 355 -4.31 -8.54 6.08
C SER A 355 -2.84 -8.80 5.75
N VAL A 356 -2.27 -9.91 6.23
CA VAL A 356 -0.91 -10.32 5.88
C VAL A 356 -0.82 -10.56 4.37
N ASN A 357 0.18 -9.94 3.75
CA ASN A 357 0.48 -10.04 2.33
C ASN A 357 1.93 -10.49 2.14
N ILE A 358 2.14 -11.57 1.39
CA ILE A 358 3.44 -12.22 1.21
C ILE A 358 4.11 -11.71 -0.06
N ASP A 359 5.18 -10.93 0.09
CA ASP A 359 6.04 -10.50 -1.02
C ASP A 359 7.50 -10.89 -0.86
N THR A 360 7.94 -11.03 0.38
CA THR A 360 9.30 -11.35 0.80
C THR A 360 9.35 -12.60 1.66
N GLU A 361 10.57 -13.09 1.91
CA GLU A 361 10.80 -14.18 2.87
C GLU A 361 10.34 -13.82 4.29
N TRP A 362 10.49 -12.56 4.70
CA TRP A 362 10.07 -12.10 6.02
C TRP A 362 8.56 -12.15 6.20
N ASP A 363 7.81 -11.79 5.16
CA ASP A 363 6.34 -11.89 5.19
C ASP A 363 5.90 -13.34 5.29
N PHE A 364 6.62 -14.24 4.59
CA PHE A 364 6.35 -15.67 4.65
C PHE A 364 6.61 -16.24 6.06
N LEU A 365 7.73 -15.89 6.68
CA LEU A 365 8.05 -16.29 8.05
C LEU A 365 7.03 -15.77 9.06
N LEU A 366 6.57 -14.53 8.89
CA LEU A 366 5.50 -13.95 9.71
C LEU A 366 4.19 -14.74 9.55
N ALA A 367 3.82 -15.08 8.31
CA ALA A 367 2.63 -15.89 8.05
C ALA A 367 2.73 -17.28 8.71
N GLU A 368 3.88 -17.95 8.62
CA GLU A 368 4.10 -19.23 9.32
C GLU A 368 3.96 -19.09 10.84
N LEU A 369 4.53 -18.04 11.42
CA LEU A 369 4.42 -17.78 12.85
C LEU A 369 2.96 -17.59 13.28
N LEU A 370 2.19 -16.80 12.54
CA LEU A 370 0.78 -16.54 12.86
C LEU A 370 -0.07 -17.82 12.80
N LEU A 371 0.18 -18.70 11.82
CA LEU A 371 -0.47 -20.00 11.75
C LEU A 371 -0.11 -20.89 12.93
N ARG A 372 1.19 -21.00 13.27
CA ARG A 372 1.65 -21.81 14.41
C ARG A 372 1.07 -21.34 15.75
N GLN A 373 0.80 -20.04 15.87
CA GLN A 373 0.20 -19.45 17.06
C GLN A 373 -1.35 -19.48 17.06
N GLY A 374 -1.98 -20.05 16.03
CA GLY A 374 -3.44 -20.09 15.90
C GLY A 374 -4.08 -18.71 15.73
N ARG A 375 -3.32 -17.72 15.26
CA ARG A 375 -3.77 -16.32 15.07
C ARG A 375 -4.26 -16.04 13.65
N ALA A 376 -4.19 -17.04 12.77
CA ALA A 376 -4.65 -16.98 11.41
C ALA A 376 -5.60 -18.15 11.12
N PRO A 377 -6.62 -17.95 10.28
CA PRO A 377 -7.50 -19.04 9.88
C PRO A 377 -6.71 -20.13 9.15
N VAL A 378 -6.98 -21.38 9.53
CA VAL A 378 -6.52 -22.56 8.82
C VAL A 378 -7.70 -23.03 7.97
N PRO A 379 -7.60 -23.07 6.64
CA PRO A 379 -8.66 -23.66 5.83
C PRO A 379 -8.89 -25.10 6.27
N PRO A 380 -10.15 -25.55 6.37
CA PRO A 380 -10.45 -26.90 6.82
C PRO A 380 -9.73 -27.92 5.95
N GLU A 381 -9.08 -28.90 6.59
CA GLU A 381 -8.48 -30.02 5.87
C GLU A 381 -9.56 -30.69 5.01
N ARG A 382 -9.21 -31.02 3.76
CA ARG A 382 -10.11 -31.75 2.87
C ARG A 382 -10.60 -33.01 3.57
N ARG A 383 -11.91 -33.11 3.79
CA ARG A 383 -12.58 -34.37 4.05
C ARG A 383 -12.95 -35.05 2.74
#